data_AF-A0A1F1XL19-F1
#
_entry.id   AF-A0A1F1XL19-F1
#
_cell.length_a   1.000
_cell.length_b   1.000
_cell.length_c   1.000
_cell.angle_alpha   90.00
_cell.angle_beta   90.00
_cell.angle_gamma   90.00
#
_symmetry.space_group_name_H-M   'P 1'
#
loop_
_entity.id
_entity.type
_entity.pdbx_description
1 polymer ?
#
loop_
_entity_poly.entity_id
_entity_poly.type
_entity_poly.pdbx_seq_one_letter_code
_entity_poly.pdbx_strand_id
1 'polypeptide(L)'
;MRELREHLLAPADHAAWPATLAPIRQVLRDGLELGPITVLTGDNGTGKSTLVEALAGAFGLNPEGGGTGAMHATRRTESPLAEHLQLVRGAGAPRSGFFLRAETMHSLFTYYEEIGVGGMMHERSHGESFLALVTERSRIRGL
;
A
#
# COMPACT_ATOMS: atom_id res chain seq x y z
N MET A 1 -18.76 1.54 -2.33
CA MET A 1 -18.10 2.13 -1.16
C MET A 1 -16.83 1.35 -0.85
N ARG A 2 -15.73 2.05 -0.57
CA ARG A 2 -14.43 1.50 -0.16
C ARG A 2 -14.02 2.25 1.11
N GLU A 3 -13.79 1.54 2.20
CA GLU A 3 -13.54 2.16 3.50
C GLU A 3 -12.47 1.38 4.24
N LEU A 4 -11.46 2.08 4.76
CA LEU A 4 -10.47 1.54 5.67
C LEU A 4 -10.90 1.87 7.11
N ARG A 5 -10.99 0.87 7.98
CA ARG A 5 -11.42 1.06 9.37
C ARG A 5 -10.74 0.06 10.31
N GLU A 6 -10.91 0.23 11.61
CA GLU A 6 -10.39 -0.72 12.60
C GLU A 6 -10.99 -2.13 12.41
N HIS A 7 -10.14 -3.15 12.58
CA HIS A 7 -10.52 -4.54 12.50
C HIS A 7 -11.21 -4.98 13.80
N LEU A 8 -12.50 -5.30 13.73
CA LEU A 8 -13.32 -5.59 14.92
C LEU A 8 -12.81 -6.79 15.73
N LEU A 9 -12.22 -7.80 15.07
CA LEU A 9 -11.67 -8.99 15.74
C LEU A 9 -10.20 -8.83 16.17
N ALA A 10 -9.56 -7.71 15.83
CA ALA A 10 -8.13 -7.46 16.10
C ALA A 10 -7.89 -5.96 16.35
N PRO A 11 -8.54 -5.35 17.37
CA PRO A 11 -8.40 -3.92 17.62
C PRO A 11 -6.95 -3.55 17.95
N ALA A 12 -6.55 -2.32 17.63
CA ALA A 12 -5.23 -1.80 18.00
C ALA A 12 -5.20 -1.40 19.47
N ASP A 13 -4.01 -1.36 20.08
CA ASP A 13 -3.80 -0.61 21.32
C ASP A 13 -3.66 0.89 20.97
N HIS A 14 -4.67 1.69 21.31
CA HIS A 14 -4.73 3.11 20.97
C HIS A 14 -3.68 3.96 21.72
N ALA A 15 -3.03 3.42 22.75
CA ALA A 15 -1.95 4.07 23.48
C ALA A 15 -0.55 3.74 22.92
N ALA A 16 -0.43 2.75 22.03
CA ALA A 16 0.84 2.29 21.50
C ALA A 16 1.14 2.87 20.10
N TRP A 17 2.42 2.91 19.74
CA TRP A 17 2.79 3.19 18.35
C TRP A 17 2.37 2.01 17.44
N PRO A 18 1.82 2.28 16.24
CA PRO A 18 1.63 3.59 15.62
C PRO A 18 0.25 4.24 15.85
N ALA A 19 -0.64 3.62 16.64
CA ALA A 19 -2.01 4.10 16.84
C ALA A 19 -2.08 5.53 17.42
N THR A 20 -1.01 5.99 18.08
CA THR A 20 -0.88 7.36 18.58
C THR A 20 -0.65 8.42 17.50
N LEU A 21 -0.27 8.04 16.28
CA LEU A 21 -0.09 8.98 15.17
C LEU A 21 -1.43 9.56 14.71
N ALA A 22 -1.48 10.87 14.48
CA ALA A 22 -2.72 11.58 14.21
C ALA A 22 -3.60 10.99 13.08
N PRO A 23 -3.08 10.71 11.86
CA PRO A 23 -3.91 10.15 10.79
C PRO A 23 -4.40 8.73 11.11
N ILE A 24 -3.62 7.95 11.87
CA ILE A 24 -3.96 6.57 12.21
C ILE A 24 -5.03 6.55 13.29
N ARG A 25 -4.88 7.38 14.34
CA ARG A 25 -5.90 7.56 15.36
C ARG A 25 -7.25 7.99 14.78
N GLN A 26 -7.25 8.84 13.76
CA GLN A 26 -8.47 9.22 13.04
C GLN A 26 -9.10 8.00 12.34
N VAL A 27 -8.32 7.22 11.59
CA VAL A 27 -8.81 6.01 10.90
C VAL A 27 -9.36 4.97 11.89
N LEU A 28 -8.71 4.79 13.04
CA LEU A 28 -9.18 3.86 14.07
C LEU A 28 -10.52 4.30 14.67
N ARG A 29 -10.70 5.61 14.90
CA ARG A 29 -11.91 6.17 15.50
C ARG A 29 -13.08 6.29 14.52
N ASP A 30 -12.82 6.84 13.34
CA ASP A 30 -13.84 7.32 12.41
C ASP A 30 -13.88 6.54 11.08
N GLY A 31 -12.86 5.72 10.82
CA GLY A 31 -12.61 5.16 9.48
C GLY A 31 -12.05 6.18 8.49
N LEU A 32 -11.79 5.70 7.27
CA LEU A 32 -11.36 6.51 6.13
C LEU A 32 -12.03 5.99 4.85
N GLU A 33 -12.93 6.78 4.30
CA GLU A 33 -13.52 6.50 2.99
C GLU A 33 -12.50 6.76 1.87
N LEU A 34 -12.40 5.80 0.93
CA LEU A 34 -11.48 5.85 -0.19
C LEU A 34 -12.23 6.14 -1.50
N GLY A 35 -11.92 7.29 -2.09
CA GLY A 35 -12.41 7.70 -3.40
C GLY A 35 -11.64 7.02 -4.54
N PRO A 36 -11.97 7.34 -5.81
CA PRO A 36 -11.16 6.92 -6.97
C PRO A 36 -9.71 7.41 -6.88
N ILE A 37 -9.50 8.56 -6.25
CA ILE A 37 -8.19 9.11 -5.92
C ILE A 37 -8.27 9.61 -4.48
N THR A 38 -7.36 9.16 -3.62
CA THR A 38 -7.19 9.65 -2.26
C THR A 38 -5.76 10.16 -2.13
N VAL A 39 -5.60 11.42 -1.71
CA VAL A 39 -4.29 12.06 -1.53
C VAL A 39 -4.06 12.30 -0.04
N LEU A 40 -2.94 11.80 0.48
CA LEU A 40 -2.50 12.05 1.85
C LEU A 40 -1.35 13.06 1.82
N THR A 41 -1.52 14.17 2.55
CA THR A 41 -0.52 15.25 2.65
C THR A 41 -0.30 15.64 4.11
N GLY A 42 0.83 16.29 4.39
CA GLY A 42 1.27 16.67 5.73
C GLY A 42 2.78 16.50 5.90
N ASP A 43 3.29 16.96 7.05
CA ASP A 43 4.74 17.00 7.30
C ASP A 43 5.39 15.62 7.40
N ASN A 44 6.71 15.57 7.22
CA ASN A 44 7.49 14.34 7.41
C ASN A 44 7.36 13.83 8.84
N GLY A 45 7.24 12.50 9.01
CA GLY A 45 7.08 11.87 10.32
C GLY A 45 5.64 11.85 10.87
N THR A 46 4.66 12.42 10.18
CA THR A 46 3.24 12.45 10.65
C THR A 46 2.50 11.12 10.53
N GLY A 47 3.09 10.10 9.90
CA GLY A 47 2.49 8.76 9.74
C GLY A 47 1.83 8.50 8.38
N LYS A 48 2.03 9.36 7.38
CA LYS A 48 1.51 9.17 6.00
C LYS A 48 1.93 7.83 5.40
N SER A 49 3.24 7.55 5.34
CA SER A 49 3.75 6.30 4.78
C SER A 49 3.28 5.09 5.57
N THR A 50 3.25 5.17 6.91
CA THR A 50 2.72 4.12 7.79
C THR A 50 1.26 3.78 7.48
N LEU A 51 0.42 4.78 7.22
CA LEU A 51 -0.99 4.56 6.85
C LEU A 51 -1.11 3.92 5.46
N VAL A 52 -0.33 4.37 4.48
CA VAL A 52 -0.36 3.80 3.12
C VAL A 52 0.14 2.34 3.12
N GLU A 53 1.21 2.05 3.86
CA GLU A 53 1.72 0.69 4.04
C GLU A 53 0.69 -0.21 4.74
N ALA A 54 0.04 0.29 5.78
CA ALA A 54 -1.02 -0.46 6.47
C ALA A 54 -2.24 -0.72 5.58
N LEU A 55 -2.62 0.24 4.73
CA LEU A 55 -3.67 0.04 3.71
C LEU A 55 -3.26 -1.04 2.70
N ALA A 56 -2.02 -1.03 2.21
CA ALA A 56 -1.51 -2.06 1.31
C ALA A 56 -1.54 -3.44 1.97
N GLY A 57 -1.09 -3.55 3.22
CA GLY A 57 -1.16 -4.79 4.00
C GLY A 57 -2.60 -5.27 4.24
N ALA A 58 -3.51 -4.37 4.64
CA ALA A 58 -4.92 -4.69 4.85
C ALA A 58 -5.65 -5.07 3.54
N PHE A 59 -5.16 -4.61 2.39
CA PHE A 59 -5.63 -5.09 1.08
C PHE A 59 -5.16 -6.54 0.81
N GLY A 60 -4.00 -6.93 1.33
CA GLY A 60 -3.29 -8.17 1.03
C GLY A 60 -2.15 -8.00 0.03
N LEU A 61 -1.62 -6.79 -0.14
CA LEU A 61 -0.43 -6.51 -0.94
C LEU A 61 0.83 -6.61 -0.08
N ASN A 62 1.95 -6.86 -0.75
CA ASN A 62 3.25 -6.87 -0.10
C ASN A 62 3.64 -5.43 0.30
N PRO A 63 3.97 -5.16 1.57
CA PRO A 63 4.37 -3.82 2.03
C PRO A 63 5.68 -3.29 1.42
N GLU A 64 6.50 -4.15 0.81
CA GLU A 64 7.68 -3.72 0.06
C GLU A 64 7.33 -3.32 -1.39
N GLY A 65 6.07 -3.51 -1.82
CA GLY A 65 5.56 -3.15 -3.14
C GLY A 65 5.25 -4.35 -4.04
N GLY A 66 4.77 -4.05 -5.24
CA GLY A 66 4.41 -5.04 -6.25
C GLY A 66 2.91 -5.33 -6.33
N GLY A 67 2.56 -6.22 -7.27
CA GLY A 67 1.19 -6.68 -7.48
C GLY A 67 0.74 -7.76 -6.48
N THR A 68 -0.54 -8.11 -6.53
CA THR A 68 -1.08 -9.26 -5.80
C THR A 68 -0.26 -10.53 -6.10
N GLY A 69 0.27 -11.18 -5.05
CA GLY A 69 1.11 -12.37 -5.17
C GLY A 69 2.62 -12.12 -5.23
N ALA A 70 3.08 -10.87 -5.10
CA ALA A 70 4.52 -10.56 -5.00
C ALA A 70 5.13 -11.18 -3.72
N MET A 71 6.14 -12.05 -3.89
CA MET A 71 6.75 -12.82 -2.79
C MET A 71 8.11 -12.28 -2.31
N HIS A 72 8.59 -11.14 -2.83
CA HIS A 72 9.88 -10.60 -2.40
C HIS A 72 9.81 -10.06 -0.96
N ALA A 73 10.84 -10.34 -0.17
CA ALA A 73 10.97 -9.78 1.17
C ALA A 73 12.44 -9.57 1.47
N THR A 74 12.83 -8.34 1.79
CA THR A 74 14.19 -7.98 2.16
C THR A 74 14.36 -7.97 3.68
N ARG A 75 13.39 -7.45 4.43
CA ARG A 75 13.27 -7.55 5.91
C ARG A 75 11.98 -6.85 6.39
N ARG A 76 11.15 -7.52 7.20
CA ARG A 76 9.98 -6.86 7.82
C ARG A 76 10.43 -5.71 8.74
N THR A 77 10.18 -4.49 8.30
CA THR A 77 10.44 -3.25 9.06
C THR A 77 9.17 -2.41 9.24
N GLU A 78 8.07 -2.86 8.62
CA GLU A 78 6.79 -2.19 8.62
C GLU A 78 6.05 -2.38 9.95
N SER A 79 5.16 -1.43 10.22
CA SER A 79 4.29 -1.48 11.40
C SER A 79 3.32 -2.68 11.36
N PRO A 80 2.98 -3.28 12.52
CA PRO A 80 1.90 -4.27 12.59
C PRO A 80 0.50 -3.70 12.33
N LEU A 81 0.36 -2.39 12.10
CA LEU A 81 -0.93 -1.72 11.92
C LEU A 81 -1.86 -2.37 10.87
N ALA A 82 -1.30 -2.98 9.83
CA ALA A 82 -2.10 -3.68 8.82
C ALA A 82 -3.00 -4.78 9.42
N GLU A 83 -2.55 -5.43 10.50
CA GLU A 83 -3.28 -6.50 11.20
C GLU A 83 -4.47 -5.97 12.00
N HIS A 84 -4.43 -4.68 12.34
CA HIS A 84 -5.47 -3.98 13.10
C HIS A 84 -6.44 -3.20 12.23
N LEU A 85 -6.22 -3.17 10.92
CA LEU A 85 -7.09 -2.50 9.96
C LEU A 85 -7.77 -3.51 9.05
N GLN A 86 -8.97 -3.15 8.60
CA GLN A 86 -9.71 -3.90 7.59
C GLN A 86 -10.15 -2.97 6.47
N LEU A 87 -9.99 -3.43 5.23
CA LEU A 87 -10.45 -2.73 4.05
C LEU A 87 -11.81 -3.30 3.61
N VAL A 88 -12.87 -2.55 3.89
CA VAL A 88 -14.26 -2.87 3.50
C VAL A 88 -14.48 -2.46 2.06
N ARG A 89 -14.97 -3.40 1.25
CA ARG A 89 -15.23 -3.21 -0.18
C ARG A 89 -16.54 -3.90 -0.56
N GLY A 90 -17.19 -3.41 -1.62
CA GLY A 90 -18.40 -4.03 -2.16
C GLY A 90 -18.16 -5.46 -2.68
N ALA A 91 -19.20 -6.29 -2.72
CA ALA A 91 -19.13 -7.72 -3.05
C ALA A 91 -18.52 -8.07 -4.44
N GLY A 92 -18.41 -7.10 -5.36
CA GLY A 92 -17.77 -7.24 -6.66
C GLY A 92 -16.46 -6.48 -6.83
N ALA A 93 -15.88 -5.95 -5.74
CA ALA A 93 -14.65 -5.18 -5.82
C ALA A 93 -13.47 -6.06 -6.29
N PRO A 94 -12.58 -5.52 -7.15
CA PRO A 94 -11.40 -6.24 -7.58
C PRO A 94 -10.54 -6.70 -6.40
N ARG A 95 -10.01 -7.93 -6.52
CA ARG A 95 -9.05 -8.51 -5.56
C ARG A 95 -7.61 -8.27 -6.00
N SER A 96 -7.40 -7.80 -7.22
CA SER A 96 -6.11 -7.39 -7.76
C SER A 96 -5.79 -5.95 -7.38
N GLY A 97 -4.55 -5.70 -6.97
CA GLY A 97 -4.06 -4.37 -6.65
C GLY A 97 -2.56 -4.28 -6.92
N PHE A 98 -2.01 -3.07 -6.79
CA PHE A 98 -0.59 -2.80 -6.90
C PHE A 98 -0.19 -1.79 -5.84
N PHE A 99 0.93 -2.03 -5.15
CA PHE A 99 1.52 -1.07 -4.23
C PHE A 99 2.91 -0.67 -4.73
N LEU A 100 3.22 0.63 -4.67
CA LEU A 100 4.50 1.14 -5.11
C LEU A 100 5.03 2.12 -4.06
N ARG A 101 6.29 1.95 -3.69
CA ARG A 101 7.04 2.89 -2.86
C ARG A 101 8.20 3.42 -3.68
N ALA A 102 8.52 4.69 -3.50
CA ALA A 102 9.65 5.28 -4.20
C ALA A 102 10.97 4.65 -3.71
N GLU A 103 11.07 4.38 -2.41
CA GLU A 103 12.28 3.88 -1.75
C GLU A 103 12.62 2.43 -2.13
N THR A 104 11.61 1.59 -2.43
CA THR A 104 11.81 0.18 -2.81
C THR A 104 11.66 -0.06 -4.32
N MET A 105 11.42 0.99 -5.10
CA MET A 105 11.17 0.91 -6.54
C MET A 105 12.29 0.20 -7.30
N HIS A 106 13.55 0.52 -6.97
CA HIS A 106 14.70 -0.08 -7.65
C HIS A 106 14.75 -1.60 -7.45
N SER A 107 14.61 -2.07 -6.21
CA SER A 107 14.56 -3.51 -5.91
C SER A 107 13.36 -4.21 -6.54
N LEU A 108 12.20 -3.55 -6.58
CA LEU A 108 11.01 -4.06 -7.25
C LEU A 108 11.22 -4.23 -8.76
N PHE A 109 11.88 -3.28 -9.41
CA PHE A 109 12.21 -3.38 -10.84
C PHE A 109 13.22 -4.49 -11.11
N THR A 110 14.24 -4.66 -10.27
CA THR A 110 15.16 -5.80 -10.38
C THR A 110 14.41 -7.13 -10.28
N TYR A 111 13.53 -7.27 -9.29
CA TYR A 111 12.70 -8.46 -9.13
C TYR A 111 11.85 -8.74 -10.37
N TYR A 112 11.21 -7.72 -10.96
CA TYR A 112 10.41 -7.85 -12.16
C TYR A 112 11.21 -8.25 -13.40
N GLU A 113 12.41 -7.71 -13.58
CA GLU A 113 13.33 -8.16 -14.62
C GLU A 113 13.74 -9.63 -14.44
N GLU A 114 14.06 -10.05 -13.22
CA GLU A 114 14.45 -11.44 -12.90
C GLU A 114 13.33 -12.45 -13.22
N ILE A 115 12.07 -12.09 -12.97
CA ILE A 115 10.91 -12.95 -13.28
C ILE A 115 10.36 -12.75 -14.71
N GLY A 116 11.02 -11.92 -15.54
CA GLY A 116 10.64 -11.68 -16.94
C GLY A 116 9.35 -10.86 -17.13
N VAL A 117 8.95 -10.05 -16.14
CA VAL A 117 7.75 -9.22 -16.15
C VAL A 117 8.13 -7.76 -16.40
N GLY A 118 7.55 -7.12 -17.42
CA GLY A 118 7.72 -5.68 -17.67
C GLY A 118 8.87 -5.28 -18.63
N GLY A 119 9.84 -6.15 -18.90
CA GLY A 119 10.99 -5.85 -19.79
C GLY A 119 12.13 -5.13 -19.06
N MET A 120 13.05 -4.50 -19.79
CA MET A 120 14.21 -3.77 -19.24
C MET A 120 13.76 -2.45 -18.59
N MET A 121 13.44 -2.51 -17.29
CA MET A 121 12.97 -1.38 -16.48
C MET A 121 14.12 -0.50 -15.96
N HIS A 122 15.35 -1.04 -15.89
CA HIS A 122 16.54 -0.31 -15.46
C HIS A 122 17.25 0.50 -16.56
N GLU A 123 16.87 0.31 -17.83
CA GLU A 123 17.44 1.08 -18.96
C GLU A 123 16.77 2.45 -19.18
N ARG A 124 15.75 2.78 -18.38
CA ARG A 124 15.00 4.05 -18.43
C ARG A 124 15.32 4.93 -17.23
N SER A 125 15.02 6.22 -17.34
CA SER A 125 15.09 7.11 -16.16
C SER A 125 14.06 6.69 -15.10
N HIS A 126 14.33 6.99 -13.82
CA HIS A 126 13.42 6.64 -12.71
C HIS A 126 11.98 7.13 -12.93
N GLY A 127 11.83 8.34 -13.50
CA GLY A 127 10.51 8.90 -13.83
C GLY A 127 9.80 8.18 -14.97
N GLU A 128 10.53 7.77 -16.01
CA GLU A 128 9.97 7.01 -17.14
C GLU A 128 9.55 5.60 -16.72
N SER A 129 10.35 4.91 -15.89
CA SER A 129 9.99 3.59 -15.37
C SER A 129 8.76 3.64 -14.47
N PHE A 130 8.62 4.69 -13.64
CA PHE A 130 7.40 4.92 -12.87
C PHE A 130 6.17 5.12 -13.77
N LEU A 131 6.25 6.00 -14.76
CA LEU A 131 5.13 6.28 -15.67
C LEU A 131 4.76 5.06 -16.52
N ALA A 132 5.76 4.30 -16.98
CA ALA A 132 5.55 3.06 -17.70
C ALA A 132 4.80 2.04 -16.83
N LEU A 133 5.22 1.88 -15.57
CA LEU A 133 4.57 1.00 -14.62
C LEU A 133 3.12 1.45 -14.34
N VAL A 134 2.90 2.73 -14.02
CA VAL A 134 1.55 3.27 -13.79
C VAL A 134 0.67 3.05 -15.02
N THR A 135 1.19 3.28 -16.24
CA THR A 135 0.46 3.09 -17.49
C THR A 135 0.11 1.62 -17.73
N GLU A 136 1.07 0.71 -17.55
CA GLU A 136 0.85 -0.73 -17.70
C GLU A 136 -0.20 -1.22 -16.69
N ARG A 137 -0.08 -0.79 -15.43
CA ARG A 137 -0.93 -1.22 -14.32
C ARG A 137 -2.28 -0.51 -14.27
N SER A 138 -2.46 0.63 -14.94
CA SER A 138 -3.77 1.28 -15.10
C SER A 138 -4.81 0.39 -15.81
N ARG A 139 -4.34 -0.63 -16.54
CA ARG A 139 -5.18 -1.65 -17.17
C ARG A 139 -5.66 -2.72 -16.19
N ILE A 140 -4.98 -2.88 -15.07
CA ILE A 140 -5.45 -3.71 -13.95
C ILE A 140 -6.56 -2.91 -13.27
N ARG A 141 -7.76 -3.48 -13.19
CA ARG A 141 -8.79 -2.95 -12.30
C ARG A 141 -8.28 -3.17 -10.87
N GLY A 142 -7.54 -2.19 -10.37
CA GLY A 142 -7.16 -2.02 -8.97
C GLY A 142 -8.29 -1.39 -8.17
N LEU A 143 -8.00 -1.02 -6.92
CA LEU A 143 -8.97 -0.44 -5.97
C LEU A 143 -10.01 0.49 -6.58
#